data_AF-A0A414RIG1-F1
#
_entry.id   AF-A0A414RIG1-F1
#
_cell.length_a   1.000
_cell.length_b   1.000
_cell.length_c   1.000
_cell.angle_alpha   90.00
_cell.angle_beta   90.00
_cell.angle_gamma   90.00
#
_symmetry.space_group_name_H-M   'P 1'
#
loop_
_entity.id
_entity.type
_entity.pdbx_description
1 polymer ?
#
loop_
_entity_poly.entity_id
_entity_poly.type
_entity_poly.pdbx_seq_one_letter_code
_entity_poly.pdbx_strand_id
1 'polypeptide(L)'
;MRFIWKQRKYRILKNDTFEKRLTYYYIGQFSRYIKKGAVRIGTTRYTDRIEVTGFLNPDGGRVIVLLNKTDAPAEYSLRENGEGCMGTLAPHSIQTICY
;
A
#
# COMPACT_ATOMS: atom_id res chain seq x y z
N MET A 1 6.20 -4.14 -23.70
CA MET A 1 5.64 -4.56 -22.39
C MET A 1 4.67 -3.54 -21.73
N ARG A 2 4.23 -2.46 -22.41
CA ARG A 2 3.26 -1.47 -21.86
C ARG A 2 1.78 -1.86 -22.03
N PHE A 3 1.47 -2.79 -22.93
CA PHE A 3 0.10 -3.10 -23.35
C PHE A 3 -0.63 -4.10 -22.44
N ILE A 4 0.10 -5.05 -21.84
CA ILE A 4 -0.47 -6.15 -21.03
C ILE A 4 -1.01 -5.64 -19.67
N TRP A 5 -0.41 -4.58 -19.11
CA TRP A 5 -0.81 -4.03 -17.81
C TRP A 5 -2.10 -3.18 -17.87
N LYS A 6 -2.39 -2.51 -19.00
CA LYS A 6 -3.62 -1.70 -19.17
C LYS A 6 -4.89 -2.55 -19.00
N GLN A 7 -4.90 -3.73 -19.61
CA GLN A 7 -6.09 -4.61 -19.67
C GLN A 7 -6.40 -5.32 -18.35
N ARG A 8 -5.46 -5.37 -17.38
CA ARG A 8 -5.65 -6.05 -16.09
C ARG A 8 -6.28 -5.17 -15.00
N LYS A 9 -6.15 -3.84 -15.12
CA LYS A 9 -6.52 -2.89 -14.06
C LYS A 9 -7.97 -2.39 -14.16
N TYR A 10 -8.51 -2.31 -15.37
CA TYR A 10 -9.86 -1.81 -15.64
C TYR A 10 -10.47 -2.57 -16.81
N ARG A 11 -11.80 -2.73 -16.78
CA ARG A 11 -12.59 -3.23 -17.91
C ARG A 11 -13.26 -2.03 -18.58
N ILE A 12 -13.00 -1.83 -19.86
CA ILE A 12 -13.62 -0.74 -20.64
C ILE A 12 -15.03 -1.19 -21.04
N LEU A 13 -16.02 -0.38 -20.73
CA LEU A 13 -17.42 -0.53 -21.15
C LEU A 13 -17.68 0.43 -22.33
N LYS A 14 -18.84 0.30 -22.99
CA LYS A 14 -19.25 1.27 -24.04
C LYS A 14 -19.53 2.65 -23.42
N ASN A 15 -19.47 3.70 -24.23
CA ASN A 15 -19.71 5.11 -23.86
C ASN A 15 -18.74 5.65 -22.78
N ASP A 16 -17.43 5.58 -23.01
CA ASP A 16 -16.36 6.11 -22.14
C ASP A 16 -16.40 5.68 -20.66
N THR A 17 -17.19 4.65 -20.35
CA THR A 17 -17.36 4.14 -19.01
C THR A 17 -16.35 3.03 -18.77
N PHE A 18 -15.78 2.95 -17.57
CA PHE A 18 -14.87 1.88 -17.19
C PHE A 18 -15.15 1.36 -15.79
N GLU A 19 -14.97 0.06 -15.61
CA GLU A 19 -15.09 -0.60 -14.32
C GLU A 19 -13.70 -0.79 -13.71
N LYS A 20 -13.55 -0.36 -12.45
CA LYS A 20 -12.32 -0.54 -11.68
C LYS A 20 -12.34 -1.92 -11.03
N ARG A 21 -11.35 -2.75 -11.35
CA ARG A 21 -11.14 -4.03 -10.65
C ARG A 21 -10.43 -3.80 -9.32
N LEU A 22 -10.47 -4.79 -8.43
CA LEU A 22 -9.71 -4.76 -7.17
C LEU A 22 -8.24 -4.38 -7.40
N THR A 23 -7.61 -4.95 -8.44
CA THR A 23 -6.23 -4.64 -8.86
C THR A 23 -5.97 -3.14 -9.06
N TYR A 24 -6.98 -2.35 -9.42
CA TYR A 24 -6.87 -0.90 -9.52
C TYR A 24 -6.48 -0.26 -8.19
N TYR A 25 -7.15 -0.67 -7.12
CA TYR A 25 -6.94 -0.17 -5.76
C TYR A 25 -5.62 -0.70 -5.19
N TYR A 26 -5.35 -2.01 -5.34
CA TYR A 26 -4.11 -2.62 -4.86
C TYR A 26 -2.87 -1.94 -5.46
N ILE A 27 -2.78 -1.84 -6.79
CA ILE A 27 -1.65 -1.16 -7.43
C ILE A 27 -1.63 0.32 -7.06
N GLY A 28 -2.82 0.94 -6.88
CA GLY A 28 -2.97 2.32 -6.47
C GLY A 28 -2.31 2.64 -5.12
N GLN A 29 -2.40 1.75 -4.14
CA GLN A 29 -1.81 1.91 -2.81
C GLN A 29 -0.27 2.00 -2.83
N PHE A 30 0.36 1.49 -3.89
CA PHE A 30 1.80 1.63 -4.12
C PHE A 30 2.09 2.80 -5.06
N SER A 31 1.52 2.77 -6.26
CA SER A 31 1.91 3.66 -7.35
C SER A 31 1.59 5.14 -7.11
N ARG A 32 0.65 5.45 -6.21
CA ARG A 32 0.29 6.84 -5.89
C ARG A 32 1.31 7.52 -4.97
N TYR A 33 1.97 6.74 -4.12
CA TYR A 33 2.79 7.27 -3.03
C TYR A 33 4.29 6.98 -3.21
N ILE A 34 4.62 5.85 -3.84
CA ILE A 34 6.01 5.46 -4.11
C ILE A 34 6.47 6.13 -5.40
N LYS A 35 7.45 7.04 -5.26
CA LYS A 35 8.02 7.80 -6.37
C LYS A 35 9.07 6.99 -7.13
N LYS A 36 9.30 7.37 -8.39
CA LYS A 36 10.38 6.78 -9.19
C LYS A 36 11.72 7.05 -8.49
N GLY A 37 12.53 5.99 -8.30
CA GLY A 37 13.80 6.09 -7.58
C GLY A 37 13.69 5.88 -6.07
N ALA A 38 12.48 5.61 -5.54
CA ALA A 38 12.34 5.21 -4.14
C ALA A 38 13.10 3.92 -3.85
N VAL A 39 13.71 3.85 -2.67
CA VAL A 39 14.45 2.68 -2.19
C VAL A 39 13.65 1.97 -1.11
N ARG A 40 13.67 0.64 -1.11
CA ARG A 40 13.01 -0.14 -0.07
C ARG A 40 13.82 -0.05 1.23
N ILE A 41 13.16 0.26 2.33
CA ILE A 41 13.77 0.27 3.66
C ILE A 41 13.42 -1.01 4.43
N GLY A 42 14.34 -1.42 5.32
CA GLY A 42 14.11 -2.57 6.20
C GLY A 42 13.01 -2.26 7.21
N THR A 43 11.99 -3.11 7.27
CA THR A 43 10.90 -2.99 8.25
C THR A 43 10.81 -4.27 9.06
N THR A 44 10.77 -4.14 10.38
CA THR A 44 10.50 -5.25 11.29
C THR A 44 9.04 -5.24 11.70
N ARG A 45 8.50 -6.42 12.00
CA ARG A 45 7.13 -6.59 12.49
C ARG A 45 7.15 -7.51 13.70
N TYR A 46 6.34 -7.19 14.71
CA TYR A 46 6.21 -8.00 15.93
C TYR A 46 5.12 -9.07 15.81
N THR A 47 4.22 -8.94 14.83
CA THR A 47 3.12 -9.89 14.57
C THR A 47 3.17 -10.39 13.13
N ASP A 48 2.66 -11.59 12.91
CA ASP A 48 2.43 -12.23 11.61
C ASP A 48 1.07 -11.88 10.98
N ARG A 49 0.18 -11.24 11.75
CA ARG A 49 -1.14 -10.82 11.28
C ARG A 49 -1.10 -9.68 10.26
N ILE A 50 -0.04 -8.87 10.30
CA ILE A 50 0.13 -7.69 9.46
C ILE A 50 1.38 -7.87 8.59
N GLU A 51 1.22 -7.75 7.29
CA GLU A 51 2.33 -7.62 6.36
C GLU A 51 2.69 -6.15 6.21
N VAL A 52 3.99 -5.85 6.22
CA VAL A 52 4.49 -4.49 6.13
C VAL A 52 5.63 -4.40 5.13
N THR A 53 5.64 -3.31 4.37
CA THR A 53 6.81 -2.91 3.59
C THR A 53 6.96 -1.40 3.61
N GLY A 54 8.20 -0.93 3.73
CA GLY A 54 8.54 0.48 3.74
C GLY A 54 9.37 0.89 2.53
N PHE A 55 9.20 2.14 2.11
CA PHE A 55 9.98 2.78 1.07
C PHE A 55 10.38 4.20 1.49
N LEU A 56 11.60 4.58 1.13
CA LEU A 56 12.09 5.95 1.22
C LEU A 56 12.07 6.56 -0.17
N ASN A 57 11.28 7.60 -0.36
CA ASN A 57 11.24 8.35 -1.60
C ASN A 57 12.48 9.26 -1.72
N PRO A 58 12.87 9.66 -2.95
CA PRO A 58 14.02 10.54 -3.17
C PRO A 58 13.90 11.94 -2.55
N ASP A 59 12.69 12.38 -2.22
CA ASP A 59 12.42 13.64 -1.53
C ASP A 59 12.56 13.53 -0.01
N GLY A 60 12.93 12.36 0.51
CA GLY A 60 13.04 12.07 1.94
C GLY A 60 11.73 11.60 2.59
N GLY A 61 10.61 11.63 1.87
CA GLY A 61 9.33 11.15 2.38
C GLY A 61 9.30 9.63 2.52
N ARG A 62 8.68 9.13 3.58
CA ARG A 62 8.55 7.71 3.87
C ARG A 62 7.16 7.21 3.52
N VAL A 63 7.10 6.02 2.95
CA VAL A 63 5.86 5.37 2.59
C VAL A 63 5.86 3.97 3.19
N ILE A 64 4.93 3.73 4.11
CA ILE A 64 4.72 2.42 4.72
C ILE A 64 3.39 1.87 4.20
N VAL A 65 3.43 0.68 3.64
CA VAL A 65 2.22 -0.05 3.21
C VAL A 65 1.99 -1.20 4.18
N LEU A 66 0.82 -1.20 4.80
CA LEU A 66 0.35 -2.20 5.76
C LEU A 66 -0.80 -2.98 5.12
N LEU A 67 -0.75 -4.31 5.26
CA LEU A 67 -1.78 -5.22 4.77
C LEU A 67 -2.21 -6.14 5.92
N ASN A 68 -3.52 -6.13 6.20
CA ASN A 68 -4.15 -7.11 7.07
C ASN A 68 -4.85 -8.16 6.19
N LYS A 69 -4.37 -9.40 6.23
CA LYS A 69 -4.95 -10.55 5.51
C LYS A 69 -5.98 -11.32 6.36
N THR A 70 -6.15 -10.93 7.62
CA THR A 70 -6.97 -11.67 8.58
C THR A 70 -8.39 -11.15 8.62
N ASP A 71 -9.30 -11.98 9.13
CA ASP A 71 -10.72 -11.64 9.33
C ASP A 71 -10.95 -10.76 10.57
N ALA A 72 -9.93 -10.54 11.39
CA ALA A 72 -9.99 -9.72 12.59
C ALA A 72 -9.32 -8.35 12.35
N PRO A 73 -9.80 -7.28 13.01
CA PRO A 73 -9.06 -6.03 13.05
C PRO A 73 -7.70 -6.24 13.72
N ALA A 74 -6.69 -5.53 13.24
CA ALA A 74 -5.33 -5.63 13.75
C ALA A 74 -4.81 -4.23 14.14
N GLU A 75 -4.49 -4.07 15.42
CA GLU A 75 -3.85 -2.85 15.91
C GLU A 75 -2.36 -2.86 15.58
N TYR A 76 -1.81 -1.69 15.28
CA TYR A 76 -0.39 -1.51 15.03
C TYR A 76 0.13 -0.24 15.69
N SER A 77 1.40 -0.28 16.09
CA SER A 77 2.20 0.89 16.42
C SER A 77 3.35 0.96 15.44
N LEU A 78 3.33 1.95 14.54
CA LEU A 78 4.44 2.25 13.65
C LEU A 78 5.41 3.15 14.40
N ARG A 79 6.70 2.80 14.39
CA ARG A 79 7.74 3.57 15.08
C ARG A 79 8.97 3.72 14.20
N GLU A 80 9.56 4.90 14.23
CA GLU A 80 10.85 5.21 13.62
C GLU A 80 11.58 6.25 14.48
N ASN A 81 12.85 6.01 14.83
CA ASN A 81 13.70 6.93 15.59
C ASN A 81 13.10 7.51 16.89
N GLY A 82 12.25 6.73 17.58
CA GLY A 82 11.61 7.14 18.83
C GLY A 82 10.28 7.88 18.66
N GLU A 83 9.93 8.24 17.43
CA GLU A 83 8.61 8.77 17.07
C GLU A 83 7.72 7.64 16.55
N GLY A 84 6.41 7.80 16.65
CA GLY A 84 5.50 6.79 16.15
C GLY A 84 4.04 7.20 16.12
N CYS A 85 3.27 6.44 15.35
CA CYS A 85 1.82 6.55 15.30
C CYS A 85 1.17 5.21 15.63
N MET A 86 -0.07 5.27 16.10
CA MET A 86 -0.89 4.09 16.37
C MET A 86 -2.10 4.12 15.47
N GLY A 87 -2.58 2.94 15.11
CA GLY A 87 -3.80 2.82 14.33
C GLY A 87 -4.35 1.40 14.34
N THR A 88 -5.49 1.24 13.68
CA THR A 88 -6.17 -0.05 13.55
C THR A 88 -6.42 -0.32 12.08
N LEU A 89 -5.95 -1.47 11.59
CA LEU A 89 -6.30 -1.99 10.28
C LEU A 89 -7.60 -2.79 10.38
N ALA A 90 -8.57 -2.47 9.54
CA ALA A 90 -9.76 -3.30 9.36
C ALA A 90 -9.38 -4.69 8.78
N PRO A 91 -10.25 -5.70 8.94
CA PRO A 91 -10.10 -6.97 8.23
C PRO A 91 -9.95 -6.79 6.72
N HIS A 92 -9.13 -7.63 6.07
CA HIS A 92 -8.91 -7.62 4.61
C HIS A 92 -8.62 -6.25 3.99
N SER A 93 -7.89 -5.40 4.71
CA SER A 93 -7.64 -4.01 4.32
C SER A 93 -6.16 -3.73 4.05
N ILE A 94 -5.93 -2.75 3.18
CA ILE A 94 -4.61 -2.15 2.94
C ILE A 94 -4.67 -0.69 3.33
N GLN A 95 -3.69 -0.27 4.13
CA GLN A 95 -3.48 1.11 4.50
C GLN A 95 -2.07 1.55 4.11
N THR A 96 -1.97 2.73 3.49
CA THR A 96 -0.68 3.35 3.19
C THR A 96 -0.51 4.59 4.05
N ILE A 97 0.57 4.66 4.79
CA ILE A 97 0.94 5.78 5.66
C ILE A 97 2.10 6.52 4.99
N CYS A 98 1.98 7.83 4.87
CA CYS A 98 3.04 8.69 4.33
C CYS A 98 3.38 9.75 5.39
N TYR A 99 4.66 9.92 5.66
CA TYR A 99 5.19 10.93 6.59
C TYR A 99 6.59 11.38 6.18
#